data_AF-A0A8S1UPI6-F1
#
_entry.id   AF-A0A8S1UPI6-F1
#
_cell.length_a   1.000
_cell.length_b   1.000
_cell.length_c   1.000
_cell.angle_alpha   90.00
_cell.angle_beta   90.00
_cell.angle_gamma   90.00
#
_symmetry.space_group_name_H-M   'P 1'
#
loop_
_entity.id
_entity.type
_entity.pdbx_description
1 polymer ?
#
loop_
_entity_poly.entity_id
_entity_poly.type
_entity_poly.pdbx_seq_one_letter_code
_entity_poly.pdbx_strand_id
1 'polypeptide(L)'
;MNGVECLYRNKAILDEQVAQRSPKQVLVEALCDDLDAFLEYESQITGLYIRNQNQVIGKKQYSFLIPEGVTLLQFIQQNGKLSSNQISQIYEQLLQALYQIHSKFSLGRCFHVGNIYYHKNSIKMAAFGFYPNLQLIPPESLEKREQSQNRVYSQSIDVWLIGCIIYQLFTGKILNNFETIKEYQSFYNQIQSLQIENVWKNRLIEMLHPKEALRCTFFSMHHERSDNNQEGIQEFYKSIFLSQNYSSFIKMREYIDDNFIEWAVPKEFTKQMQLPKVLNPFSHKIRRPNLNPRKEENLNPYPRIGIAVYYSQPIHPSPPEIDSSLNSPILSNINSPSQINEYPDLATLPYKCRNQTEFIQYKDIWIELHFESYKWYLMNSLRVQLEEQRDKSPVETWSVYCLLKMSILMRKEFIDQWSTKSLNCEQEIWQNFITSGQARNFIKDLRLQVDGDNAIINQYFGYCQLDCLSREDEHFFNQIKSSITESILNETSNDYKVPYRMTLKNLYRSKKRTSISDVEQTLLALKIIICMGISSLFMPLKREVLFRQVKRALNIPNFDSPYYLEQKFFSFDSNILNEQIRIIETEYFKQ
;
A
#
# COMPACT_ATOMS: atom_id res chain seq x y z
N MET A 1 -47.00 4.30 12.11
CA MET A 1 -45.65 3.69 12.25
C MET A 1 -44.98 3.82 10.90
N ASN A 2 -43.98 4.69 10.86
CA ASN A 2 -43.46 5.31 9.65
C ASN A 2 -42.53 4.38 8.89
N GLY A 3 -42.72 4.32 7.57
CA GLY A 3 -41.90 3.56 6.65
C GLY A 3 -40.45 4.02 6.71
N VAL A 4 -39.58 3.12 7.17
CA VAL A 4 -38.14 3.21 7.03
C VAL A 4 -37.83 2.74 5.61
N GLU A 5 -37.74 3.67 4.67
CA GLU A 5 -37.17 3.38 3.36
C GLU A 5 -35.64 3.55 3.47
N CYS A 6 -34.96 2.45 3.78
CA CYS A 6 -33.51 2.36 3.80
C CYS A 6 -32.94 2.54 2.39
N LEU A 7 -32.25 3.65 2.15
CA LEU A 7 -31.30 3.76 1.03
C LEU A 7 -29.98 3.11 1.47
N TYR A 8 -29.82 1.83 1.11
CA TYR A 8 -28.66 1.01 1.42
C TYR A 8 -27.42 1.46 0.63
N ARG A 9 -26.30 1.72 1.32
CA ARG A 9 -24.94 1.67 0.74
C ARG A 9 -24.32 0.33 1.14
N ASN A 10 -24.11 -0.56 0.18
CA ASN A 10 -23.85 -1.99 0.40
C ASN A 10 -22.54 -2.27 1.18
N LYS A 11 -22.70 -2.68 2.44
CA LYS A 11 -22.27 -4.00 2.94
C LYS A 11 -23.47 -4.63 3.64
N ALA A 12 -24.43 -5.11 2.86
CA ALA A 12 -25.43 -6.08 3.31
C ALA A 12 -25.34 -7.27 2.37
N ILE A 13 -24.81 -8.40 2.85
CA ILE A 13 -25.27 -9.70 2.36
C ILE A 13 -26.05 -10.32 3.50
N LEU A 14 -27.24 -10.76 3.10
CA LEU A 14 -28.21 -11.58 3.80
C LEU A 14 -27.56 -12.67 4.63
N ASP A 15 -28.08 -12.86 5.83
CA ASP A 15 -27.85 -14.04 6.64
C ASP A 15 -28.67 -15.21 6.06
N GLU A 16 -27.98 -16.28 5.64
CA GLU A 16 -28.06 -17.61 6.25
C GLU A 16 -27.38 -18.64 5.33
N GLN A 17 -26.48 -19.44 5.93
CA GLN A 17 -25.74 -20.59 5.39
C GLN A 17 -24.47 -20.30 4.56
N VAL A 18 -23.42 -19.86 5.27
CA VAL A 18 -22.03 -19.86 4.77
C VAL A 18 -21.37 -21.22 5.03
N ALA A 19 -21.72 -22.21 4.22
CA ALA A 19 -20.90 -23.38 3.97
C ALA A 19 -20.63 -23.44 2.46
N GLN A 20 -19.35 -23.54 2.07
CA GLN A 20 -18.80 -23.49 0.71
C GLN A 20 -18.44 -22.08 0.21
N ARG A 21 -17.21 -21.63 0.49
CA ARG A 21 -16.63 -20.40 -0.09
C ARG A 21 -15.77 -20.71 -1.32
N SER A 22 -15.93 -19.90 -2.36
CA SER A 22 -15.15 -19.98 -3.61
C SER A 22 -13.86 -19.13 -3.56
N PRO A 23 -12.84 -19.43 -4.39
CA PRO A 23 -11.62 -18.60 -4.50
C PRO A 23 -11.87 -17.12 -4.84
N LYS A 24 -12.98 -16.80 -5.52
CA LYS A 24 -13.42 -15.41 -5.74
C LYS A 24 -13.84 -14.70 -4.44
N GLN A 25 -14.44 -15.41 -3.49
CA GLN A 25 -14.79 -14.83 -2.18
C GLN A 25 -13.54 -14.55 -1.34
N VAL A 26 -12.52 -15.41 -1.41
CA VAL A 26 -11.23 -15.18 -0.72
C VAL A 26 -10.50 -13.97 -1.30
N LEU A 27 -10.55 -13.75 -2.63
CA LEU A 27 -9.98 -12.56 -3.27
C LEU A 27 -10.76 -11.29 -2.90
N VAL A 28 -12.09 -11.34 -2.86
CA VAL A 28 -12.95 -10.22 -2.42
C VAL A 28 -12.70 -9.87 -0.96
N GLU A 29 -12.52 -10.86 -0.09
CA GLU A 29 -12.19 -10.68 1.34
C GLU A 29 -10.82 -10.00 1.52
N ALA A 30 -9.81 -10.39 0.74
CA ALA A 30 -8.48 -9.77 0.78
C ALA A 30 -8.46 -8.32 0.25
N LEU A 31 -9.32 -8.00 -0.72
CA LEU A 31 -9.51 -6.63 -1.24
C LEU A 31 -10.33 -5.76 -0.28
N CYS A 32 -11.16 -6.35 0.59
CA CYS A 32 -11.91 -5.62 1.59
C CYS A 32 -11.03 -5.05 2.71
N ASP A 33 -9.86 -5.62 3.00
CA ASP A 33 -9.03 -5.20 4.14
C ASP A 33 -8.33 -3.85 3.94
N ASP A 34 -7.78 -3.59 2.75
CA ASP A 34 -7.19 -2.28 2.42
C ASP A 34 -8.29 -1.21 2.35
N LEU A 35 -9.49 -1.58 1.91
CA LEU A 35 -10.69 -0.74 1.96
C LEU A 35 -11.17 -0.52 3.40
N ASP A 36 -11.05 -1.52 4.28
CA ASP A 36 -11.47 -1.44 5.68
C ASP A 36 -10.55 -0.51 6.49
N ALA A 37 -9.23 -0.56 6.28
CA ALA A 37 -8.28 0.38 6.89
C ALA A 37 -8.54 1.81 6.41
N PHE A 38 -8.93 1.96 5.14
CA PHE A 38 -9.31 3.25 4.57
C PHE A 38 -10.61 3.79 5.19
N LEU A 39 -11.65 2.95 5.30
CA LEU A 39 -12.92 3.31 5.93
C LEU A 39 -12.79 3.56 7.43
N GLU A 40 -11.92 2.84 8.13
CA GLU A 40 -11.57 3.10 9.52
C GLU A 40 -10.95 4.49 9.68
N TYR A 41 -10.00 4.84 8.82
CA TYR A 41 -9.39 6.16 8.83
C TYR A 41 -10.39 7.27 8.50
N GLU A 42 -11.24 7.09 7.48
CA GLU A 42 -12.32 8.04 7.17
C GLU A 42 -13.31 8.19 8.32
N SER A 43 -13.60 7.11 9.05
CA SER A 43 -14.50 7.15 10.21
C SER A 43 -13.97 8.05 11.33
N GLN A 44 -12.65 8.23 11.42
CA GLN A 44 -12.01 9.14 12.38
C GLN A 44 -12.09 10.62 11.96
N ILE A 45 -12.49 10.92 10.72
CA ILE A 45 -12.68 12.29 10.26
C ILE A 45 -14.04 12.79 10.76
N THR A 46 -14.01 13.46 11.91
CA THR A 46 -15.18 14.09 12.52
C THR A 46 -15.14 15.60 12.36
N GLY A 47 -16.30 16.24 12.25
CA GLY A 47 -16.37 17.69 12.18
C GLY A 47 -17.81 18.22 12.18
N LEU A 48 -17.97 19.50 12.49
CA LEU A 48 -19.30 20.14 12.60
C LEU A 48 -20.16 19.93 11.36
N TYR A 49 -19.57 20.01 10.16
CA TYR A 49 -20.28 19.87 8.88
C TYR A 49 -20.04 18.52 8.21
N ILE A 50 -19.47 17.55 8.95
CA ILE A 50 -19.22 16.19 8.48
C ILE A 50 -20.26 15.26 9.12
N ARG A 51 -20.74 14.25 8.39
CA ARG A 51 -21.66 13.24 8.96
C ARG A 51 -21.05 12.60 10.20
N ASN A 52 -21.91 12.26 11.17
CA ASN A 52 -21.48 11.55 12.35
C ASN A 52 -21.51 10.03 12.09
N GLN A 53 -20.52 9.32 12.61
CA GLN A 53 -20.58 7.87 12.72
C GLN A 53 -21.66 7.49 13.74
N ASN A 54 -22.51 6.52 13.40
CA ASN A 54 -23.59 6.07 14.27
C ASN A 54 -23.09 4.99 15.23
N GLN A 55 -22.67 3.85 14.68
CA GLN A 55 -22.21 2.70 15.44
C GLN A 55 -21.29 1.83 14.59
N VAL A 56 -20.29 1.23 15.22
CA VAL A 56 -19.50 0.13 14.65
C VAL A 56 -20.29 -1.17 14.89
N ILE A 57 -20.85 -1.77 13.84
CA ILE A 57 -21.65 -2.99 13.94
C ILE A 57 -20.70 -4.20 13.80
N GLY A 58 -20.01 -4.53 14.88
CA GLY A 58 -19.01 -5.61 14.88
C GLY A 58 -17.67 -5.22 14.22
N LYS A 59 -16.75 -6.19 14.07
CA LYS A 59 -15.45 -5.90 13.46
C LYS A 59 -15.66 -5.66 11.96
N LYS A 60 -15.36 -4.45 11.45
CA LYS A 60 -15.35 -4.10 10.02
C LYS A 60 -16.73 -3.79 9.37
N GLN A 61 -17.67 -3.23 10.14
CA GLN A 61 -18.87 -2.58 9.58
C GLN A 61 -19.11 -1.21 10.23
N TYR A 62 -19.20 -0.18 9.39
CA TYR A 62 -19.43 1.19 9.81
C TYR A 62 -20.83 1.62 9.39
N SER A 63 -21.66 2.01 10.35
CA SER A 63 -22.94 2.66 10.07
C SER A 63 -22.80 4.16 10.28
N PHE A 64 -23.32 4.94 9.34
CA PHE A 64 -23.36 6.40 9.40
C PHE A 64 -24.82 6.86 9.43
N LEU A 65 -25.10 7.89 10.22
CA LEU A 65 -26.43 8.50 10.20
C LEU A 65 -26.60 9.26 8.88
N ILE A 66 -27.76 9.08 8.25
CA ILE A 66 -28.19 9.98 7.17
C ILE A 66 -28.41 11.35 7.82
N PRO A 67 -27.74 12.42 7.36
CA PRO A 67 -27.97 13.73 7.93
C PRO A 67 -29.43 14.17 7.75
N GLU A 68 -29.94 14.93 8.71
CA GLU A 68 -31.29 15.51 8.62
C GLU A 68 -31.42 16.46 7.42
N GLY A 69 -32.65 16.63 6.93
CA GLY A 69 -32.99 17.57 5.86
C GLY A 69 -33.05 16.93 4.47
N VAL A 70 -32.75 17.74 3.46
CA VAL A 70 -32.75 17.34 2.04
C VAL A 70 -31.36 17.52 1.46
N THR A 71 -31.05 16.83 0.37
CA THR A 71 -29.79 17.10 -0.35
C THR A 71 -29.80 18.52 -0.93
N LEU A 72 -28.63 19.15 -1.09
CA LEU A 72 -28.53 20.44 -1.77
C LEU A 72 -29.11 20.39 -3.19
N LEU A 73 -29.01 19.24 -3.87
CA LEU A 73 -29.64 19.00 -5.16
C LEU A 73 -31.16 19.19 -5.09
N GLN A 74 -31.82 18.50 -4.16
CA GLN A 74 -33.26 18.61 -3.93
C GLN A 74 -33.62 20.03 -3.49
N PHE A 75 -32.81 20.64 -2.62
CA PHE A 75 -33.01 22.00 -2.16
C PHE A 75 -32.97 23.02 -3.31
N ILE A 76 -31.99 22.91 -4.23
CA ILE A 76 -31.88 23.73 -5.44
C ILE A 76 -33.10 23.49 -6.36
N GLN A 77 -33.50 22.23 -6.56
CA GLN A 77 -34.65 21.89 -7.41
C GLN A 77 -35.96 22.46 -6.87
N GLN A 78 -36.12 22.52 -5.54
CA GLN A 78 -37.32 23.04 -4.88
C GLN A 78 -37.36 24.57 -4.82
N ASN A 79 -36.21 25.23 -4.65
CA ASN A 79 -36.14 26.68 -4.39
C ASN A 79 -35.61 27.48 -5.59
N GLY A 80 -35.09 26.82 -6.62
CA GLY A 80 -34.43 27.48 -7.74
C GLY A 80 -33.09 28.11 -7.34
N LYS A 81 -32.92 29.39 -7.64
CA LYS A 81 -31.69 30.15 -7.33
C LYS A 81 -31.71 30.58 -5.87
N LEU A 82 -30.59 30.40 -5.16
CA LEU A 82 -30.45 30.84 -3.77
C LEU A 82 -29.95 32.28 -3.67
N SER A 83 -30.22 32.92 -2.54
CA SER A 83 -29.70 34.27 -2.25
C SER A 83 -28.18 34.24 -1.98
N SER A 84 -27.48 35.33 -2.31
CA SER A 84 -26.04 35.45 -2.06
C SER A 84 -25.66 35.22 -0.60
N ASN A 85 -26.51 35.63 0.35
CA ASN A 85 -26.27 35.41 1.78
C ASN A 85 -26.32 33.91 2.14
N GLN A 86 -27.31 33.17 1.64
CA GLN A 86 -27.39 31.71 1.84
C GLN A 86 -26.23 30.99 1.18
N ILE A 87 -25.83 31.41 -0.02
CA ILE A 87 -24.68 30.85 -0.73
C ILE A 87 -23.39 31.12 0.03
N SER A 88 -23.21 32.33 0.56
CA SER A 88 -22.09 32.67 1.43
C SER A 88 -22.03 31.72 2.62
N GLN A 89 -23.14 31.56 3.35
CA GLN A 89 -23.21 30.64 4.50
C GLN A 89 -22.84 29.20 4.13
N ILE A 90 -23.38 28.66 3.02
CA ILE A 90 -23.06 27.31 2.55
C ILE A 90 -21.56 27.22 2.20
N TYR A 91 -21.02 28.22 1.52
CA TYR A 91 -19.61 28.28 1.13
C TYR A 91 -18.67 28.23 2.35
N GLU A 92 -18.95 28.96 3.42
CA GLU A 92 -18.11 28.94 4.63
C GLU A 92 -18.13 27.57 5.31
N GLN A 93 -19.30 26.95 5.36
CA GLN A 93 -19.45 25.64 5.97
C GLN A 93 -18.75 24.56 5.13
N LEU A 94 -18.75 24.68 3.80
CA LEU A 94 -17.98 23.82 2.90
C LEU A 94 -16.47 23.96 3.15
N LEU A 95 -15.98 25.19 3.26
CA LEU A 95 -14.57 25.45 3.58
C LEU A 95 -14.17 24.85 4.92
N GLN A 96 -14.99 25.03 5.96
CA GLN A 96 -14.75 24.44 7.28
C GLN A 96 -14.77 22.91 7.25
N ALA A 97 -15.66 22.30 6.48
CA ALA A 97 -15.69 20.85 6.29
C ALA A 97 -14.43 20.33 5.59
N LEU A 98 -13.99 21.02 4.54
CA LEU A 98 -12.78 20.65 3.79
C LEU A 98 -11.51 20.86 4.59
N TYR A 99 -11.45 21.88 5.43
CA TYR A 99 -10.36 22.02 6.40
C TYR A 99 -10.23 20.78 7.28
N GLN A 100 -11.34 20.28 7.84
CA GLN A 100 -11.31 19.06 8.67
C GLN A 100 -10.82 17.84 7.88
N ILE A 101 -11.26 17.69 6.62
CA ILE A 101 -10.82 16.59 5.73
C ILE A 101 -9.33 16.73 5.39
N HIS A 102 -8.88 17.92 4.99
CA HIS A 102 -7.50 18.18 4.59
C HIS A 102 -6.53 18.07 5.76
N SER A 103 -6.95 18.45 6.98
CA SER A 103 -6.16 18.29 8.20
C SER A 103 -5.79 16.83 8.52
N LYS A 104 -6.50 15.89 7.90
CA LYS A 104 -6.27 14.46 7.96
C LYS A 104 -5.65 13.91 6.68
N PHE A 105 -4.97 14.76 5.88
CA PHE A 105 -4.30 14.38 4.64
C PHE A 105 -5.23 13.66 3.65
N SER A 106 -6.52 14.04 3.67
CA SER A 106 -7.54 13.55 2.76
C SER A 106 -7.91 14.62 1.75
N LEU A 107 -8.24 14.22 0.53
CA LEU A 107 -9.02 15.05 -0.39
C LEU A 107 -10.51 14.79 -0.19
N GLY A 108 -11.35 15.75 -0.58
CA GLY A 108 -12.79 15.62 -0.52
C GLY A 108 -13.33 14.73 -1.64
N ARG A 109 -12.91 14.96 -2.90
CA ARG A 109 -13.11 14.19 -4.17
C ARG A 109 -14.51 13.68 -4.54
N CYS A 110 -15.50 13.70 -3.65
CA CYS A 110 -16.82 13.14 -3.89
C CYS A 110 -17.96 14.02 -3.37
N PHE A 111 -17.66 15.28 -3.07
CA PHE A 111 -18.68 16.22 -2.65
C PHE A 111 -19.26 16.96 -3.85
N HIS A 112 -20.55 16.73 -4.06
CA HIS A 112 -21.40 17.38 -5.04
C HIS A 112 -22.75 17.67 -4.38
N VAL A 113 -23.60 18.43 -5.04
CA VAL A 113 -24.92 18.85 -4.49
C VAL A 113 -25.80 17.67 -4.05
N GLY A 114 -25.60 16.45 -4.56
CA GLY A 114 -26.33 15.25 -4.13
C GLY A 114 -25.76 14.55 -2.88
N ASN A 115 -24.52 14.85 -2.49
CA ASN A 115 -23.86 14.26 -1.31
C ASN A 115 -23.78 15.23 -0.12
N ILE A 116 -24.36 16.42 -0.24
CA ILE A 116 -24.41 17.43 0.82
C ILE A 116 -25.86 17.62 1.22
N TYR A 117 -26.17 17.49 2.50
CA TYR A 117 -27.50 17.70 3.06
C TYR A 117 -27.59 19.11 3.61
N TYR A 118 -28.78 19.70 3.54
CA TYR A 118 -29.10 21.03 4.03
C TYR A 118 -30.30 20.97 4.96
N HIS A 119 -30.13 21.50 6.17
CA HIS A 119 -31.16 21.60 7.17
C HIS A 119 -30.93 22.83 8.05
N LYS A 120 -31.97 23.67 8.25
CA LYS A 120 -31.92 24.85 9.13
C LYS A 120 -30.68 25.73 8.93
N ASN A 121 -30.38 26.11 7.69
CA ASN A 121 -29.18 26.89 7.31
C ASN A 121 -27.83 26.24 7.62
N SER A 122 -27.79 24.94 7.89
CA SER A 122 -26.57 24.17 8.08
C SER A 122 -26.44 23.07 7.05
N ILE A 123 -25.21 22.80 6.61
CA ILE A 123 -24.89 21.68 5.75
C ILE A 123 -24.31 20.51 6.55
N LYS A 124 -24.50 19.29 6.03
CA LYS A 124 -23.79 18.11 6.46
C LYS A 124 -23.32 17.32 5.24
N MET A 125 -22.03 17.06 5.16
CA MET A 125 -21.44 16.23 4.11
C MET A 125 -21.70 14.76 4.42
N ALA A 126 -22.48 14.10 3.55
CA ALA A 126 -22.81 12.69 3.66
C ALA A 126 -21.78 11.77 3.03
N ALA A 127 -20.86 12.30 2.21
CA ALA A 127 -19.74 11.56 1.64
C ALA A 127 -18.53 12.49 1.47
N PHE A 128 -17.34 11.97 1.74
CA PHE A 128 -16.05 12.62 1.56
C PHE A 128 -14.97 11.53 1.44
N GLY A 129 -13.80 11.89 0.90
CA GLY A 129 -12.62 11.04 0.87
C GLY A 129 -12.37 10.35 -0.48
N PHE A 130 -11.78 9.16 -0.49
CA PHE A 130 -11.17 8.60 -1.71
C PHE A 130 -12.22 8.01 -2.64
N TYR A 131 -12.35 8.63 -3.81
CA TYR A 131 -13.17 8.13 -4.90
C TYR A 131 -12.30 7.98 -6.16
N PRO A 132 -12.28 6.80 -6.80
CA PRO A 132 -11.49 6.57 -8.01
C PRO A 132 -12.05 7.37 -9.20
N ASN A 133 -13.37 7.56 -9.22
CA ASN A 133 -14.10 8.17 -10.31
C ASN A 133 -14.88 9.37 -9.77
N LEU A 134 -14.48 10.56 -10.21
CA LEU A 134 -15.22 11.79 -9.97
C LEU A 134 -16.55 11.73 -10.72
N GLN A 135 -17.62 12.26 -10.12
CA GLN A 135 -18.89 12.42 -10.82
C GLN A 135 -18.78 13.41 -11.98
N LEU A 136 -18.00 14.49 -11.77
CA LEU A 136 -17.71 15.50 -12.75
C LEU A 136 -16.26 15.38 -13.24
N ILE A 137 -16.05 15.37 -14.55
CA ILE A 137 -14.74 15.30 -15.20
C ILE A 137 -14.14 16.70 -15.22
N PRO A 138 -12.98 16.92 -14.57
CA PRO A 138 -12.36 18.23 -14.55
C PRO A 138 -11.68 18.54 -15.90
N PRO A 139 -11.54 19.83 -16.26
CA PRO A 139 -11.11 20.25 -17.60
C PRO A 139 -9.75 19.69 -18.01
N GLU A 140 -8.82 19.61 -17.06
CA GLU A 140 -7.50 19.06 -17.25
C GLU A 140 -7.51 17.58 -17.68
N SER A 141 -8.58 16.83 -17.40
CA SER A 141 -8.75 15.43 -17.85
C SER A 141 -9.36 15.33 -19.25
N LEU A 142 -9.99 16.39 -19.75
CA LEU A 142 -10.54 16.46 -21.11
C LEU A 142 -9.44 16.66 -22.17
N GLU A 143 -8.32 17.31 -21.79
CA GLU A 143 -7.20 17.60 -22.70
C GLU A 143 -6.39 16.35 -23.07
N LYS A 144 -6.21 15.42 -22.14
CA LYS A 144 -5.23 14.32 -22.29
C LYS A 144 -5.79 13.01 -22.84
N ARG A 145 -7.11 12.86 -23.01
CA ARG A 145 -7.78 11.54 -23.28
C ARG A 145 -7.34 10.40 -22.34
N GLU A 146 -6.58 10.69 -21.30
CA GLU A 146 -6.34 9.78 -20.20
C GLU A 146 -7.66 9.69 -19.44
N GLN A 147 -8.26 8.50 -19.43
CA GLN A 147 -9.38 8.23 -18.55
C GLN A 147 -8.93 8.59 -17.12
N SER A 148 -9.84 9.15 -16.33
CA SER A 148 -9.63 9.64 -14.95
C SER A 148 -8.94 8.66 -13.99
N GLN A 149 -8.73 7.42 -14.42
CA GLN A 149 -8.32 6.27 -13.64
C GLN A 149 -6.87 6.35 -13.12
N ASN A 150 -5.96 7.07 -13.76
CA ASN A 150 -4.54 7.11 -13.34
C ASN A 150 -4.06 8.53 -12.93
N ARG A 151 -5.00 9.44 -12.65
CA ARG A 151 -4.64 10.83 -12.37
C ARG A 151 -4.40 11.08 -10.88
N VAL A 152 -3.23 11.61 -10.56
CA VAL A 152 -2.96 12.17 -9.24
C VAL A 152 -3.62 13.54 -9.13
N TYR A 153 -4.72 13.66 -8.36
CA TYR A 153 -5.31 14.97 -8.07
C TYR A 153 -4.62 15.64 -6.87
N SER A 154 -4.53 16.97 -6.92
CA SER A 154 -4.13 17.82 -5.80
C SER A 154 -5.36 18.45 -5.12
N GLN A 155 -5.15 19.28 -4.09
CA GLN A 155 -6.25 20.03 -3.45
C GLN A 155 -7.02 20.95 -4.41
N SER A 156 -6.42 21.28 -5.57
CA SER A 156 -7.07 22.07 -6.62
C SER A 156 -8.36 21.43 -7.14
N ILE A 157 -8.51 20.10 -7.04
CA ILE A 157 -9.73 19.40 -7.46
C ILE A 157 -10.90 19.77 -6.56
N ASP A 158 -10.64 19.91 -5.26
CA ASP A 158 -11.67 20.27 -4.30
C ASP A 158 -12.05 21.75 -4.46
N VAL A 159 -11.08 22.62 -4.80
CA VAL A 159 -11.38 24.02 -5.21
C VAL A 159 -12.34 24.04 -6.41
N TRP A 160 -12.05 23.24 -7.44
CA TRP A 160 -12.88 23.15 -8.63
C TRP A 160 -14.29 22.61 -8.31
N LEU A 161 -14.40 21.56 -7.50
CA LEU A 161 -15.68 20.99 -7.07
C LEU A 161 -16.53 21.97 -6.27
N ILE A 162 -15.92 22.77 -5.37
CA ILE A 162 -16.64 23.88 -4.70
C ILE A 162 -17.18 24.85 -5.75
N GLY A 163 -16.35 25.25 -6.73
CA GLY A 163 -16.80 26.13 -7.80
C GLY A 163 -17.99 25.58 -8.57
N CYS A 164 -18.01 24.27 -8.86
CA CYS A 164 -19.15 23.61 -9.48
C CYS A 164 -20.40 23.69 -8.59
N ILE A 165 -20.27 23.51 -7.27
CA ILE A 165 -21.39 23.62 -6.34
C ILE A 165 -21.92 25.07 -6.29
N ILE A 166 -21.04 26.05 -6.11
CA ILE A 166 -21.43 27.47 -6.02
C ILE A 166 -22.11 27.94 -7.31
N TYR A 167 -21.61 27.52 -8.48
CA TYR A 167 -22.26 27.79 -9.76
C TYR A 167 -23.69 27.24 -9.81
N GLN A 168 -23.89 25.99 -9.36
CA GLN A 168 -25.21 25.36 -9.34
C GLN A 168 -26.18 26.07 -8.38
N LEU A 169 -25.69 26.54 -7.22
CA LEU A 169 -26.50 27.30 -6.26
C LEU A 169 -26.96 28.66 -6.82
N PHE A 170 -26.10 29.37 -7.55
CA PHE A 170 -26.44 30.67 -8.16
C PHE A 170 -27.37 30.53 -9.37
N THR A 171 -27.17 29.48 -10.17
CA THR A 171 -27.89 29.34 -11.45
C THR A 171 -29.17 28.53 -11.32
N GLY A 172 -29.27 27.68 -10.30
CA GLY A 172 -30.31 26.66 -10.17
C GLY A 172 -30.19 25.54 -11.21
N LYS A 173 -29.12 25.52 -12.01
CA LYS A 173 -28.89 24.56 -13.08
C LYS A 173 -27.93 23.48 -12.63
N ILE A 174 -28.24 22.22 -12.90
CA ILE A 174 -27.35 21.10 -12.62
C ILE A 174 -26.24 21.06 -13.66
N LEU A 175 -25.00 20.89 -13.20
CA LEU A 175 -23.83 20.80 -14.06
C LEU A 175 -23.63 19.35 -14.50
N ASN A 176 -23.45 19.12 -15.80
CA ASN A 176 -23.16 17.81 -16.38
C ASN A 176 -21.69 17.73 -16.80
N ASN A 177 -21.24 16.52 -17.15
CA ASN A 177 -19.92 16.32 -17.76
C ASN A 177 -19.83 16.99 -19.13
N PHE A 178 -18.68 17.59 -19.39
CA PHE A 178 -18.33 18.13 -20.71
C PHE A 178 -17.63 17.02 -21.52
N GLU A 179 -17.92 16.94 -22.82
CA GLU A 179 -17.28 15.95 -23.69
C GLU A 179 -15.90 16.41 -24.13
N THR A 180 -15.73 17.73 -24.28
CA THR A 180 -14.51 18.33 -24.80
C THR A 180 -14.04 19.53 -23.99
N ILE A 181 -12.72 19.79 -24.02
CA ILE A 181 -12.16 21.00 -23.41
C ILE A 181 -12.74 22.29 -24.01
N LYS A 182 -13.14 22.28 -25.29
CA LYS A 182 -13.78 23.42 -25.97
C LYS A 182 -15.15 23.74 -25.38
N GLU A 183 -15.95 22.72 -25.09
CA GLU A 183 -17.24 22.90 -24.40
C GLU A 183 -17.03 23.48 -23.00
N TYR A 184 -16.06 22.96 -22.25
CA TYR A 184 -15.73 23.51 -20.94
C TYR A 184 -15.28 24.97 -21.03
N GLN A 185 -14.45 25.33 -22.00
CA GLN A 185 -14.01 26.71 -22.23
C GLN A 185 -15.18 27.64 -22.58
N SER A 186 -16.14 27.17 -23.38
CA SER A 186 -17.36 27.92 -23.67
C SER A 186 -18.18 28.16 -22.40
N PHE A 187 -18.38 27.12 -21.59
CA PHE A 187 -19.01 27.23 -20.27
C PHE A 187 -18.27 28.23 -19.36
N TYR A 188 -16.95 28.13 -19.28
CA TYR A 188 -16.12 29.01 -18.47
C TYR A 188 -16.27 30.49 -18.89
N ASN A 189 -16.26 30.77 -20.19
CA ASN A 189 -16.48 32.12 -20.72
C ASN A 189 -17.87 32.67 -20.38
N GLN A 190 -18.89 31.81 -20.32
CA GLN A 190 -20.25 32.21 -19.94
C GLN A 190 -20.35 32.65 -18.48
N ILE A 191 -19.42 32.26 -17.59
CA ILE A 191 -19.41 32.69 -16.18
C ILE A 191 -19.36 34.22 -16.08
N GLN A 192 -18.63 34.90 -16.98
CA GLN A 192 -18.55 36.37 -16.99
C GLN A 192 -19.91 37.05 -17.23
N SER A 193 -20.79 36.38 -17.97
CA SER A 193 -22.13 36.88 -18.31
C SER A 193 -23.17 36.65 -17.21
N LEU A 194 -22.83 35.93 -16.15
CA LEU A 194 -23.75 35.68 -15.04
C LEU A 194 -24.17 37.00 -14.37
N GLN A 195 -25.48 37.11 -14.13
CA GLN A 195 -26.10 38.23 -13.41
C GLN A 195 -26.03 37.99 -11.91
N ILE A 196 -24.81 38.00 -11.37
CA ILE A 196 -24.49 37.84 -9.94
C ILE A 196 -23.48 38.91 -9.52
N GLU A 197 -23.30 39.10 -8.21
CA GLU A 197 -22.34 40.04 -7.66
C GLU A 197 -20.91 39.78 -8.15
N ASN A 198 -20.17 40.86 -8.44
CA ASN A 198 -18.83 40.77 -9.03
C ASN A 198 -17.84 39.96 -8.16
N VAL A 199 -17.97 40.02 -6.83
CA VAL A 199 -17.14 39.23 -5.90
C VAL A 199 -17.31 37.73 -6.18
N TRP A 200 -18.55 37.25 -6.26
CA TRP A 200 -18.85 35.86 -6.57
C TRP A 200 -18.48 35.46 -7.99
N LYS A 201 -18.66 36.37 -8.95
CA LYS A 201 -18.24 36.14 -10.34
C LYS A 201 -16.74 35.92 -10.45
N ASN A 202 -15.94 36.82 -9.86
CA ASN A 202 -14.49 36.71 -9.83
C ASN A 202 -14.05 35.42 -9.13
N ARG A 203 -14.69 35.10 -7.99
CA ARG A 203 -14.41 33.86 -7.26
C ARG A 203 -14.72 32.60 -8.08
N LEU A 204 -15.83 32.57 -8.81
CA LEU A 204 -16.15 31.44 -9.70
C LEU A 204 -15.12 31.32 -10.83
N ILE A 205 -14.69 32.44 -11.42
CA ILE A 205 -13.65 32.46 -12.45
C ILE A 205 -12.34 31.87 -11.90
N GLU A 206 -11.94 32.26 -10.70
CA GLU A 206 -10.75 31.70 -10.04
C GLU A 206 -10.88 30.20 -9.73
N MET A 207 -12.01 29.75 -9.17
CA MET A 207 -12.17 28.33 -8.80
C MET A 207 -12.32 27.42 -10.01
N LEU A 208 -13.04 27.88 -11.04
CA LEU A 208 -13.38 27.08 -12.23
C LEU A 208 -12.40 27.26 -13.39
N HIS A 209 -11.23 27.85 -13.13
CA HIS A 209 -10.22 28.07 -14.16
C HIS A 209 -9.85 26.74 -14.87
N PRO A 210 -9.82 26.70 -16.24
CA PRO A 210 -9.54 25.47 -16.98
C PRO A 210 -8.17 24.86 -16.68
N LYS A 211 -7.16 25.72 -16.48
CA LYS A 211 -5.82 25.30 -16.05
C LYS A 211 -5.77 25.17 -14.54
N GLU A 212 -5.44 23.97 -14.05
CA GLU A 212 -5.34 23.64 -12.63
C GLU A 212 -4.46 24.61 -11.83
N ALA A 213 -3.27 24.94 -12.35
CA ALA A 213 -2.29 25.80 -11.69
C ALA A 213 -2.72 27.28 -11.54
N LEU A 214 -3.78 27.69 -12.23
CA LEU A 214 -4.32 29.06 -12.17
C LEU A 214 -5.57 29.15 -11.29
N ARG A 215 -5.99 28.04 -10.65
CA ARG A 215 -7.06 28.09 -9.67
C ARG A 215 -6.61 28.79 -8.40
N CYS A 216 -7.54 29.44 -7.72
CA CYS A 216 -7.26 29.95 -6.38
C CYS A 216 -6.94 28.82 -5.40
N THR A 217 -6.35 29.18 -4.25
CA THR A 217 -5.97 28.23 -3.21
C THR A 217 -6.88 28.35 -2.00
N PHE A 218 -6.97 27.31 -1.17
CA PHE A 218 -7.68 27.40 0.10
C PHE A 218 -7.14 28.51 1.00
N PHE A 219 -5.84 28.81 0.92
CA PHE A 219 -5.25 29.95 1.62
C PHE A 219 -5.92 31.27 1.22
N SER A 220 -6.06 31.57 -0.08
CA SER A 220 -6.71 32.82 -0.52
C SER A 220 -8.21 32.83 -0.22
N MET A 221 -8.88 31.68 -0.29
CA MET A 221 -10.30 31.53 0.07
C MET A 221 -10.57 31.84 1.56
N HIS A 222 -9.64 31.50 2.45
CA HIS A 222 -9.73 31.80 3.89
C HIS A 222 -9.19 33.19 4.27
N HIS A 223 -8.24 33.75 3.51
CA HIS A 223 -7.57 35.02 3.83
C HIS A 223 -8.48 36.25 3.67
N GLU A 224 -9.42 36.20 2.73
CA GLU A 224 -10.35 37.32 2.46
C GLU A 224 -11.38 37.55 3.59
N ARG A 225 -11.23 36.86 4.73
CA ARG A 225 -12.13 36.94 5.88
C ARG A 225 -11.37 37.44 7.10
N SER A 226 -11.86 38.54 7.67
CA SER A 226 -11.29 39.23 8.83
C SER A 226 -11.70 38.63 10.19
N ASP A 227 -12.23 37.41 10.22
CA ASP A 227 -12.67 36.80 11.48
C ASP A 227 -11.48 36.14 12.20
N ASN A 228 -11.19 36.62 13.41
CA ASN A 228 -10.07 36.16 14.26
C ASN A 228 -10.03 34.64 14.49
N ASN A 229 -11.16 33.93 14.32
CA ASN A 229 -11.23 32.48 14.50
C ASN A 229 -10.64 31.67 13.32
N GLN A 230 -10.20 32.30 12.22
CA GLN A 230 -9.64 31.61 11.05
C GLN A 230 -8.12 31.59 10.97
N GLU A 231 -7.39 32.22 11.90
CA GLU A 231 -5.93 32.32 11.85
C GLU A 231 -5.25 30.94 11.79
N GLY A 232 -5.71 29.98 12.60
CA GLY A 232 -5.19 28.61 12.57
C GLY A 232 -5.48 27.86 11.27
N ILE A 233 -6.58 28.16 10.58
CA ILE A 233 -6.93 27.55 9.29
C ILE A 233 -6.06 28.15 8.17
N GLN A 234 -5.85 29.46 8.21
CA GLN A 234 -4.97 30.15 7.26
C GLN A 234 -3.52 29.67 7.41
N GLU A 235 -3.01 29.57 8.64
CA GLU A 235 -1.65 29.09 8.89
C GLU A 235 -1.48 27.62 8.49
N PHE A 236 -2.51 26.79 8.70
CA PHE A 236 -2.55 25.42 8.17
C PHE A 236 -2.38 25.38 6.65
N TYR A 237 -3.20 26.12 5.89
CA TYR A 237 -3.10 26.09 4.42
C TYR A 237 -1.82 26.75 3.89
N LYS A 238 -1.29 27.75 4.61
CA LYS A 238 0.00 28.36 4.30
C LYS A 238 1.15 27.37 4.49
N SER A 239 1.19 26.67 5.62
CA SER A 239 2.23 25.67 5.92
C SER A 239 2.18 24.48 4.96
N ILE A 240 0.98 24.01 4.61
CA ILE A 240 0.80 22.90 3.66
C ILE A 240 1.25 23.27 2.27
N PHE A 241 0.89 24.46 1.78
CA PHE A 241 1.30 24.94 0.46
C PHE A 241 2.83 24.94 0.30
N LEU A 242 3.56 25.19 1.38
CA LEU A 242 5.03 25.15 1.41
C LEU A 242 5.60 23.75 1.60
N SER A 243 4.81 22.78 2.06
CA SER A 243 5.30 21.44 2.36
C SER A 243 5.22 20.52 1.13
N GLN A 244 6.37 20.14 0.58
CA GLN A 244 6.45 19.09 -0.44
C GLN A 244 5.88 17.75 0.07
N ASN A 245 5.94 17.54 1.39
CA ASN A 245 5.47 16.33 2.06
C ASN A 245 3.96 16.12 1.95
N TYR A 246 3.13 17.18 1.90
CA TYR A 246 1.67 17.02 1.87
C TYR A 246 1.17 16.34 0.59
N SER A 247 1.73 16.71 -0.58
CA SER A 247 1.43 16.03 -1.84
C SER A 247 1.88 14.56 -1.79
N SER A 248 3.02 14.27 -1.16
CA SER A 248 3.51 12.91 -0.96
C SER A 248 2.61 12.10 -0.03
N PHE A 249 2.04 12.69 1.03
CA PHE A 249 1.08 12.00 1.90
C PHE A 249 -0.24 11.70 1.19
N ILE A 250 -0.78 12.64 0.41
CA ILE A 250 -1.95 12.40 -0.44
C ILE A 250 -1.64 11.28 -1.42
N LYS A 251 -0.54 11.37 -2.17
CA LYS A 251 -0.11 10.34 -3.13
C LYS A 251 0.05 8.99 -2.44
N MET A 252 0.71 8.92 -1.29
CA MET A 252 0.91 7.68 -0.55
C MET A 252 -0.42 7.06 -0.12
N ARG A 253 -1.38 7.89 0.30
CA ARG A 253 -2.72 7.43 0.67
C ARG A 253 -3.52 6.92 -0.53
N GLU A 254 -3.34 7.56 -1.67
CA GLU A 254 -4.10 7.29 -2.90
C GLU A 254 -3.41 6.31 -3.84
N TYR A 255 -2.18 5.91 -3.53
CA TYR A 255 -1.46 4.85 -4.20
C TYR A 255 -2.04 3.50 -3.77
N ILE A 256 -3.22 3.21 -4.30
CA ILE A 256 -3.86 1.90 -4.29
C ILE A 256 -3.96 1.49 -5.76
N ASP A 257 -3.40 0.33 -6.10
CA ASP A 257 -3.31 -0.21 -7.47
C ASP A 257 -4.62 0.01 -8.25
N ASP A 258 -4.59 0.71 -9.39
CA ASP A 258 -5.81 1.18 -10.09
C ASP A 258 -6.74 0.01 -10.54
N ASN A 259 -6.23 -1.22 -10.63
CA ASN A 259 -7.04 -2.42 -10.87
C ASN A 259 -7.93 -2.84 -9.66
N PHE A 260 -7.66 -2.28 -8.49
CA PHE A 260 -8.29 -2.60 -7.19
C PHE A 260 -9.69 -2.01 -7.05
N ILE A 261 -9.96 -0.83 -7.62
CA ILE A 261 -11.12 -0.01 -7.20
C ILE A 261 -12.34 -0.16 -8.13
N GLU A 262 -12.16 -0.44 -9.42
CA GLU A 262 -13.29 -0.72 -10.34
C GLU A 262 -14.16 -1.92 -9.89
N TRP A 263 -13.61 -2.82 -9.07
CA TRP A 263 -14.30 -3.99 -8.53
C TRP A 263 -14.99 -3.73 -7.18
N ALA A 264 -14.58 -2.70 -6.44
CA ALA A 264 -15.08 -2.38 -5.10
C ALA A 264 -16.34 -1.50 -5.12
N VAL A 265 -16.72 -0.93 -6.26
CA VAL A 265 -17.99 -0.21 -6.44
C VAL A 265 -19.07 -1.22 -6.87
N PRO A 266 -20.07 -1.55 -6.02
CA PRO A 266 -21.10 -2.51 -6.39
C PRO A 266 -21.89 -2.02 -7.62
N LYS A 267 -22.04 -2.87 -8.64
CA LYS A 267 -22.84 -2.57 -9.85
C LYS A 267 -24.29 -2.22 -9.53
N GLU A 268 -24.79 -2.64 -8.36
CA GLU A 268 -26.12 -2.30 -7.86
C GLU A 268 -26.27 -0.80 -7.55
N PHE A 269 -25.18 -0.11 -7.19
CA PHE A 269 -25.19 1.32 -6.88
C PHE A 269 -25.43 2.19 -8.14
N THR A 270 -24.94 1.71 -9.29
CA THR A 270 -25.13 2.36 -10.61
C THR A 270 -26.53 2.15 -11.19
N LYS A 271 -27.29 1.17 -10.68
CA LYS A 271 -28.67 0.89 -11.14
C LYS A 271 -29.74 1.66 -10.37
N GLN A 272 -29.51 1.98 -9.09
CA GLN A 272 -30.51 2.61 -8.21
C GLN A 272 -30.43 4.14 -8.20
N MET A 273 -29.23 4.73 -8.34
CA MET A 273 -29.14 6.10 -8.81
C MET A 273 -29.40 6.06 -10.32
N GLN A 274 -30.47 6.68 -10.81
CA GLN A 274 -30.68 6.91 -12.25
C GLN A 274 -29.62 7.89 -12.79
N LEU A 275 -28.34 7.58 -12.65
CA LEU A 275 -27.29 8.26 -13.38
C LEU A 275 -27.48 7.90 -14.85
N PRO A 276 -27.55 8.88 -15.76
CA PRO A 276 -27.67 8.61 -17.18
C PRO A 276 -26.55 7.65 -17.58
N LYS A 277 -26.91 6.54 -18.21
CA LYS A 277 -25.93 5.57 -18.75
C LYS A 277 -24.96 6.34 -19.64
N VAL A 278 -23.71 6.49 -19.21
CA VAL A 278 -22.62 6.85 -20.12
C VAL A 278 -22.51 5.68 -21.09
N LEU A 279 -23.01 5.88 -22.31
CA LEU A 279 -22.84 4.95 -23.41
C LEU A 279 -21.34 4.81 -23.65
N ASN A 280 -20.80 3.63 -23.37
CA ASN A 280 -19.44 3.27 -23.71
C ASN A 280 -19.35 3.15 -25.26
N PRO A 281 -18.67 4.06 -25.99
CA PRO A 281 -18.74 4.09 -27.45
C PRO A 281 -17.84 3.05 -28.15
N PHE A 282 -17.08 2.23 -27.41
CA PHE A 282 -16.04 1.39 -28.01
C PHE A 282 -16.20 -0.09 -27.67
N SER A 283 -17.28 -0.70 -28.15
CA SER A 283 -17.35 -2.16 -28.32
C SER A 283 -17.20 -2.54 -29.79
N HIS A 284 -15.98 -2.43 -30.33
CA HIS A 284 -15.64 -3.10 -31.59
C HIS A 284 -14.97 -4.44 -31.31
N LYS A 285 -15.67 -5.50 -31.75
CA LYS A 285 -15.23 -6.90 -31.78
C LYS A 285 -13.89 -7.03 -32.51
N ILE A 286 -12.82 -7.37 -31.80
CA ILE A 286 -11.58 -7.86 -32.40
C ILE A 286 -11.76 -9.36 -32.68
N ARG A 287 -11.90 -9.73 -33.96
CA ARG A 287 -11.78 -11.11 -34.44
C ARG A 287 -10.30 -11.52 -34.41
N ARG A 288 -9.96 -12.60 -33.72
CA ARG A 288 -8.64 -13.25 -33.81
C ARG A 288 -8.57 -14.15 -35.06
N PRO A 289 -7.45 -14.22 -35.79
CA PRO A 289 -7.24 -15.23 -36.82
C PRO A 289 -6.72 -16.54 -36.22
N ASN A 290 -7.16 -17.64 -36.83
CA ASN A 290 -6.71 -19.01 -36.58
C ASN A 290 -5.25 -19.22 -36.97
N LEU A 291 -4.46 -19.88 -36.12
CA LEU A 291 -3.21 -20.53 -36.50
C LEU A 291 -3.15 -21.94 -35.90
N ASN A 292 -2.92 -22.91 -36.78
CA ASN A 292 -2.80 -24.35 -36.51
C ASN A 292 -1.36 -24.73 -36.09
N PRO A 293 -1.17 -25.91 -35.46
CA PRO A 293 0.09 -26.30 -34.82
C PRO A 293 1.01 -27.11 -35.76
N ARG A 294 2.32 -27.09 -35.49
CA ARG A 294 3.28 -28.06 -36.04
C ARG A 294 4.22 -28.64 -34.96
N LYS A 295 4.49 -29.92 -35.20
CA LYS A 295 5.21 -31.00 -34.48
C LYS A 295 6.68 -30.67 -34.20
N GLU A 296 7.18 -30.94 -32.99
CA GLU A 296 8.02 -32.09 -32.57
C GLU A 296 9.26 -32.36 -33.42
N GLU A 297 10.45 -32.29 -32.81
CA GLU A 297 11.51 -33.31 -33.00
C GLU A 297 12.58 -33.25 -31.90
N ASN A 298 12.98 -34.45 -31.48
CA ASN A 298 13.97 -34.81 -30.45
C ASN A 298 15.40 -34.43 -30.86
N LEU A 299 16.29 -34.23 -29.88
CA LEU A 299 17.56 -34.97 -29.73
C LEU A 299 18.38 -34.44 -28.53
N ASN A 300 18.62 -35.35 -27.58
CA ASN A 300 19.66 -35.26 -26.56
C ASN A 300 20.84 -36.12 -27.07
N PRO A 301 22.12 -35.73 -26.86
CA PRO A 301 22.84 -36.40 -25.78
C PRO A 301 23.87 -35.53 -25.04
N TYR A 302 23.98 -35.78 -23.73
CA TYR A 302 24.99 -35.28 -22.80
C TYR A 302 26.45 -35.56 -23.23
N PRO A 303 27.39 -34.84 -22.60
CA PRO A 303 28.34 -35.56 -21.76
C PRO A 303 28.45 -35.00 -20.34
N ARG A 304 28.63 -35.94 -19.41
CA ARG A 304 28.88 -35.74 -17.98
C ARG A 304 30.23 -35.05 -17.76
N ILE A 305 30.26 -34.02 -16.94
CA ILE A 305 31.47 -33.53 -16.27
C ILE A 305 31.12 -33.34 -14.79
N GLY A 306 31.74 -34.14 -13.93
CA GLY A 306 31.69 -33.95 -12.48
C GLY A 306 32.75 -32.95 -12.02
N ILE A 307 32.47 -32.24 -10.93
CA ILE A 307 33.38 -31.52 -10.00
C ILE A 307 32.45 -31.06 -8.86
N ALA A 308 32.50 -31.69 -7.69
CA ALA A 308 33.35 -31.42 -6.53
C ALA A 308 32.75 -30.38 -5.57
N VAL A 309 32.65 -30.83 -4.33
CA VAL A 309 32.10 -30.20 -3.13
C VAL A 309 32.88 -28.93 -2.78
N TYR A 310 32.18 -27.80 -2.63
CA TYR A 310 32.69 -26.60 -1.98
C TYR A 310 31.63 -26.04 -1.02
N TYR A 311 31.54 -26.62 0.18
CA TYR A 311 31.20 -25.93 1.44
C TYR A 311 31.54 -26.86 2.61
N SER A 312 32.82 -26.90 2.95
CA SER A 312 33.26 -27.33 4.27
C SER A 312 34.43 -26.42 4.65
N GLN A 313 34.18 -25.48 5.55
CA GLN A 313 35.23 -24.74 6.26
C GLN A 313 35.02 -24.92 7.77
N PRO A 314 36.12 -24.84 8.53
CA PRO A 314 36.37 -25.72 9.67
C PRO A 314 35.92 -25.15 11.00
N ILE A 315 35.66 -26.07 11.92
CA ILE A 315 35.61 -25.82 13.36
C ILE A 315 37.01 -25.33 13.79
N HIS A 316 37.13 -24.08 14.22
CA HIS A 316 38.32 -23.60 14.90
C HIS A 316 38.21 -23.79 16.42
N PRO A 317 39.34 -24.06 17.09
CA PRO A 317 39.37 -24.60 18.45
C PRO A 317 39.19 -23.50 19.50
N SER A 318 38.67 -23.93 20.66
CA SER A 318 38.54 -23.16 21.88
C SER A 318 39.85 -22.49 22.32
N PRO A 319 39.82 -21.28 22.90
CA PRO A 319 41.03 -20.63 23.41
C PRO A 319 41.54 -21.32 24.69
N PRO A 320 42.86 -21.31 24.95
CA PRO A 320 43.42 -21.93 26.13
C PRO A 320 43.17 -21.05 27.37
N GLU A 321 42.96 -21.72 28.49
CA GLU A 321 42.98 -21.13 29.83
C GLU A 321 44.35 -20.47 30.08
N ILE A 322 44.35 -19.20 30.47
CA ILE A 322 45.56 -18.51 30.94
C ILE A 322 45.44 -18.26 32.43
N ASP A 323 46.45 -18.79 33.10
CA ASP A 323 46.67 -18.88 34.53
C ASP A 323 46.91 -17.51 35.19
N SER A 324 46.44 -17.39 36.43
CA SER A 324 46.53 -16.20 37.26
C SER A 324 47.84 -16.18 38.05
N SER A 325 48.80 -15.30 37.70
CA SER A 325 49.67 -14.60 38.67
C SER A 325 50.76 -13.77 37.98
N LEU A 326 50.78 -12.45 38.21
CA LEU A 326 51.92 -11.70 38.77
C LEU A 326 51.71 -10.18 38.68
N ASN A 327 52.10 -9.54 39.77
CA ASN A 327 51.98 -8.13 40.09
C ASN A 327 52.97 -7.22 39.34
N SER A 328 52.62 -5.91 39.35
CA SER A 328 53.50 -4.72 39.47
C SER A 328 53.44 -3.72 38.28
N PRO A 329 53.65 -2.40 38.52
CA PRO A 329 52.71 -1.37 38.05
C PRO A 329 53.33 -0.18 37.28
N ILE A 330 52.47 0.78 36.91
CA ILE A 330 52.72 2.20 36.56
C ILE A 330 53.12 2.50 35.09
N LEU A 331 52.21 3.11 34.31
CA LEU A 331 52.28 4.54 33.89
C LEU A 331 51.04 4.97 33.06
N SER A 332 50.29 5.90 33.66
CA SER A 332 49.48 7.03 33.16
C SER A 332 49.04 7.16 31.69
N ASN A 333 47.76 7.57 31.58
CA ASN A 333 47.21 8.61 30.68
C ASN A 333 47.26 8.39 29.17
N ILE A 334 46.14 7.88 28.62
CA ILE A 334 45.45 8.51 27.48
C ILE A 334 43.93 8.36 27.70
N ASN A 335 43.28 9.46 28.12
CA ASN A 335 41.84 9.62 27.96
C ASN A 335 41.54 9.70 26.46
N SER A 336 40.87 8.69 25.92
CA SER A 336 40.13 8.81 24.67
C SER A 336 38.71 8.27 24.90
N PRO A 337 37.66 8.97 24.44
CA PRO A 337 36.29 8.57 24.69
C PRO A 337 35.94 7.37 23.80
N SER A 338 36.16 6.16 24.29
CA SER A 338 35.58 4.95 23.71
C SER A 338 34.13 4.82 24.17
N GLN A 339 33.27 5.69 23.63
CA GLN A 339 31.84 5.45 23.55
C GLN A 339 31.47 5.54 22.07
N ILE A 340 31.27 4.37 21.46
CA ILE A 340 30.28 4.01 20.44
C ILE A 340 30.63 2.57 20.03
N ASN A 341 30.13 1.62 20.83
CA ASN A 341 29.92 0.23 20.42
C ASN A 341 28.39 0.04 20.38
N GLU A 342 27.68 0.88 19.63
CA GLU A 342 26.21 0.91 19.65
C GLU A 342 25.53 -0.20 18.82
N TYR A 343 26.27 -1.03 18.09
CA TYR A 343 25.67 -2.13 17.32
C TYR A 343 26.46 -3.42 17.50
N PRO A 344 26.23 -4.16 18.60
CA PRO A 344 27.09 -5.28 18.98
C PRO A 344 27.10 -6.48 18.02
N ASP A 345 26.24 -6.57 16.99
CA ASP A 345 26.15 -7.83 16.25
C ASP A 345 25.70 -7.73 14.78
N LEU A 346 26.39 -6.89 14.00
CA LEU A 346 26.30 -6.93 12.51
C LEU A 346 27.10 -8.11 11.88
N ALA A 347 27.60 -9.05 12.68
CA ALA A 347 28.53 -10.11 12.24
C ALA A 347 27.85 -11.29 11.53
N THR A 348 26.53 -11.44 11.66
CA THR A 348 25.76 -12.61 11.20
C THR A 348 25.03 -12.42 9.87
N LEU A 349 25.10 -11.22 9.29
CA LEU A 349 24.39 -10.90 8.06
C LEU A 349 25.28 -11.02 6.83
N PRO A 350 24.72 -11.44 5.68
CA PRO A 350 25.50 -11.77 4.49
C PRO A 350 26.29 -10.57 3.93
N TYR A 351 25.88 -9.34 4.27
CA TYR A 351 26.50 -8.12 3.76
C TYR A 351 26.84 -7.16 4.90
N LYS A 352 28.12 -7.15 5.28
CA LYS A 352 28.70 -6.20 6.22
C LYS A 352 29.60 -5.24 5.45
N CYS A 353 29.44 -3.93 5.68
CA CYS A 353 30.44 -2.97 5.22
C CYS A 353 31.78 -3.31 5.88
N ARG A 354 32.78 -3.70 5.08
CA ARG A 354 34.10 -4.12 5.61
C ARG A 354 34.99 -2.94 5.96
N ASN A 355 34.59 -1.73 5.57
CA ASN A 355 35.32 -0.49 5.80
C ASN A 355 34.53 0.41 6.77
N GLN A 356 35.02 0.55 8.00
CA GLN A 356 34.35 1.33 9.04
C GLN A 356 34.21 2.82 8.67
N THR A 357 35.21 3.40 8.00
CA THR A 357 35.15 4.79 7.54
C THR A 357 34.03 4.99 6.53
N GLU A 358 33.89 4.06 5.58
CA GLU A 358 32.84 4.09 4.56
C GLU A 358 31.46 3.82 5.16
N PHE A 359 31.38 2.94 6.17
CA PHE A 359 30.14 2.75 6.93
C PHE A 359 29.70 4.05 7.63
N ILE A 360 30.62 4.75 8.29
CA ILE A 360 30.31 6.03 8.95
C ILE A 360 29.88 7.08 7.90
N GLN A 361 30.59 7.14 6.77
CA GLN A 361 30.30 8.09 5.69
C GLN A 361 28.92 7.86 5.05
N TYR A 362 28.50 6.61 4.89
CA TYR A 362 27.25 6.24 4.22
C TYR A 362 26.30 5.46 5.13
N LYS A 363 26.24 5.84 6.41
CA LYS A 363 25.55 5.09 7.46
C LYS A 363 24.09 4.77 7.10
N ASP A 364 23.34 5.77 6.67
CA ASP A 364 21.91 5.61 6.37
C ASP A 364 21.67 4.69 5.16
N ILE A 365 22.55 4.78 4.16
CA ILE A 365 22.51 3.89 2.99
C ILE A 365 22.79 2.45 3.42
N TRP A 366 23.82 2.23 4.24
CA TRP A 366 24.14 0.88 4.72
C TRP A 366 23.04 0.30 5.59
N ILE A 367 22.33 1.11 6.38
CA ILE A 367 21.14 0.70 7.11
C ILE A 367 20.05 0.23 6.14
N GLU A 368 19.77 0.98 5.08
CA GLU A 368 18.78 0.57 4.08
C GLU A 368 19.20 -0.72 3.35
N LEU A 369 20.47 -0.85 2.95
CA LEU A 369 20.99 -2.07 2.33
C LEU A 369 20.93 -3.27 3.28
N HIS A 370 21.12 -3.03 4.57
CA HIS A 370 20.96 -4.05 5.61
C HIS A 370 19.51 -4.55 5.67
N PHE A 371 18.52 -3.65 5.65
CA PHE A 371 17.11 -4.06 5.63
C PHE A 371 16.74 -4.84 4.36
N GLU A 372 17.26 -4.43 3.20
CA GLU A 372 17.06 -5.17 1.95
C GLU A 372 17.69 -6.57 2.01
N SER A 373 18.91 -6.65 2.53
CA SER A 373 19.63 -7.90 2.73
C SER A 373 18.92 -8.85 3.71
N TYR A 374 18.31 -8.28 4.75
CA TYR A 374 17.61 -9.06 5.77
C TYR A 374 16.36 -9.74 5.22
N LYS A 375 15.67 -9.14 4.23
CA LYS A 375 14.55 -9.81 3.53
C LYS A 375 15.00 -11.14 2.92
N TRP A 376 16.10 -11.12 2.19
CA TRP A 376 16.63 -12.30 1.52
C TRP A 376 17.16 -13.32 2.53
N TYR A 377 17.77 -12.85 3.63
CA TYR A 377 18.19 -13.70 4.73
C TYR A 377 17.01 -14.47 5.34
N LEU A 378 15.89 -13.80 5.66
CA LEU A 378 14.71 -14.43 6.23
C LEU A 378 14.14 -15.51 5.30
N MET A 379 14.05 -15.21 4.01
CA MET A 379 13.59 -16.18 3.01
C MET A 379 14.52 -17.38 2.90
N ASN A 380 15.83 -17.16 2.93
CA ASN A 380 16.83 -18.22 2.91
C ASN A 380 16.85 -19.04 4.21
N SER A 381 16.69 -18.40 5.36
CA SER A 381 16.59 -19.05 6.67
C SER A 381 15.38 -19.99 6.72
N LEU A 382 14.22 -19.52 6.25
CA LEU A 382 13.05 -20.38 6.09
C LEU A 382 13.29 -21.51 5.08
N ARG A 383 13.95 -21.22 3.95
CA ARG A 383 14.30 -22.24 2.94
C ARG A 383 15.14 -23.37 3.55
N VAL A 384 16.26 -23.02 4.21
CA VAL A 384 17.18 -23.98 4.82
C VAL A 384 16.46 -24.81 5.88
N GLN A 385 15.65 -24.17 6.73
CA GLN A 385 14.88 -24.89 7.75
C GLN A 385 13.89 -25.90 7.13
N LEU A 386 13.23 -25.55 6.02
CA LEU A 386 12.36 -26.48 5.29
C LEU A 386 13.14 -27.59 4.59
N GLU A 387 14.36 -27.32 4.13
CA GLU A 387 15.26 -28.30 3.53
C GLU A 387 15.77 -29.32 4.56
N GLU A 388 16.07 -28.87 5.79
CA GLU A 388 16.52 -29.71 6.91
C GLU A 388 15.39 -30.60 7.46
N GLN A 389 14.16 -30.07 7.54
CA GLN A 389 12.98 -30.79 8.02
C GLN A 389 12.35 -31.74 6.98
N ARG A 390 13.02 -31.98 5.84
CA ARG A 390 12.41 -32.65 4.68
C ARG A 390 11.96 -34.08 4.99
N ASP A 391 10.67 -34.21 5.27
CA ASP A 391 9.88 -35.44 5.05
C ASP A 391 9.52 -35.64 3.56
N LYS A 392 10.10 -34.82 2.68
CA LYS A 392 9.84 -34.77 1.22
C LYS A 392 8.37 -34.49 0.88
N SER A 393 7.65 -33.74 1.71
CA SER A 393 6.30 -33.35 1.34
C SER A 393 6.33 -32.46 0.08
N PRO A 394 5.38 -32.64 -0.86
CA PRO A 394 5.31 -31.79 -2.04
C PRO A 394 5.13 -30.31 -1.68
N VAL A 395 4.35 -30.00 -0.64
CA VAL A 395 4.11 -28.63 -0.16
C VAL A 395 5.39 -27.94 0.27
N GLU A 396 6.27 -28.61 1.00
CA GLU A 396 7.57 -28.03 1.38
C GLU A 396 8.48 -27.84 0.18
N THR A 397 8.53 -28.81 -0.73
CA THR A 397 9.37 -28.72 -1.94
C THR A 397 8.96 -27.54 -2.82
N TRP A 398 7.66 -27.36 -3.04
CA TRP A 398 7.14 -26.19 -3.74
C TRP A 398 7.36 -24.89 -2.98
N SER A 399 7.27 -24.91 -1.64
CA SER A 399 7.56 -23.72 -0.83
C SER A 399 9.02 -23.29 -0.93
N VAL A 400 9.95 -24.25 -0.88
CA VAL A 400 11.38 -24.01 -1.10
C VAL A 400 11.63 -23.41 -2.48
N TYR A 401 11.01 -23.98 -3.53
CA TYR A 401 11.08 -23.42 -4.88
C TYR A 401 10.55 -21.98 -4.94
N CYS A 402 9.36 -21.71 -4.36
CA CYS A 402 8.77 -20.38 -4.38
C CYS A 402 9.58 -19.36 -3.58
N LEU A 403 10.14 -19.74 -2.43
CA LEU A 403 11.05 -18.89 -1.65
C LEU A 403 12.31 -18.56 -2.45
N LEU A 404 12.92 -19.56 -3.09
CA LEU A 404 14.11 -19.37 -3.91
C LEU A 404 13.82 -18.44 -5.09
N LYS A 405 12.74 -18.70 -5.84
CA LYS A 405 12.35 -17.91 -7.01
C LYS A 405 12.05 -16.46 -6.64
N MET A 406 11.24 -16.24 -5.61
CA MET A 406 10.92 -14.89 -5.15
C MET A 406 12.19 -14.15 -4.69
N SER A 407 13.10 -14.84 -3.99
CA SER A 407 14.37 -14.24 -3.55
C SER A 407 15.23 -13.82 -4.75
N ILE A 408 15.34 -14.65 -5.79
CA ILE A 408 16.04 -14.32 -7.03
C ILE A 408 15.41 -13.09 -7.71
N LEU A 409 14.08 -13.08 -7.88
CA LEU A 409 13.36 -11.99 -8.54
C LEU A 409 13.57 -10.66 -7.81
N MET A 410 13.42 -10.65 -6.49
CA MET A 410 13.62 -9.43 -5.68
C MET A 410 15.06 -8.92 -5.75
N ARG A 411 16.07 -9.81 -5.78
CA ARG A 411 17.47 -9.41 -5.93
C ARG A 411 17.76 -8.87 -7.33
N LYS A 412 17.21 -9.49 -8.38
CA LYS A 412 17.33 -9.00 -9.76
C LYS A 412 16.77 -7.59 -9.90
N GLU A 413 15.53 -7.37 -9.45
CA GLU A 413 14.92 -6.05 -9.45
C GLU A 413 15.75 -5.03 -8.67
N PHE A 414 16.30 -5.43 -7.52
CA PHE A 414 17.18 -4.57 -6.74
C PHE A 414 18.44 -4.18 -7.52
N ILE A 415 19.08 -5.15 -8.20
CA ILE A 415 20.27 -4.92 -9.05
C ILE A 415 19.93 -4.03 -10.23
N ASP A 416 18.82 -4.28 -10.92
CA ASP A 416 18.39 -3.54 -12.11
C ASP A 416 18.07 -2.08 -11.77
N GLN A 417 17.50 -1.85 -10.58
CA GLN A 417 17.22 -0.53 -10.06
C GLN A 417 18.45 0.15 -9.43
N TRP A 418 19.59 -0.53 -9.25
CA TRP A 418 20.72 -0.01 -8.47
C TRP A 418 21.17 1.41 -8.88
N SER A 419 21.21 1.71 -10.17
CA SER A 419 21.64 3.04 -10.66
C SER A 419 20.57 4.13 -10.50
N THR A 420 19.29 3.76 -10.44
CA THR A 420 18.14 4.68 -10.47
C THR A 420 17.38 4.74 -9.14
N LYS A 421 17.63 3.80 -8.23
CA LYS A 421 16.97 3.69 -6.94
C LYS A 421 17.41 4.83 -6.05
N SER A 422 16.47 5.70 -5.68
CA SER A 422 16.67 6.59 -4.55
C SER A 422 16.30 5.80 -3.29
N LEU A 423 17.30 5.41 -2.50
CA LEU A 423 17.05 5.18 -1.08
C LEU A 423 16.68 6.54 -0.45
N ASN A 424 16.15 6.57 0.77
CA ASN A 424 15.72 7.80 1.46
C ASN A 424 16.91 8.71 1.85
N CYS A 425 17.81 8.99 0.92
CA CYS A 425 18.99 9.82 1.05
C CYS A 425 19.07 10.76 -0.15
N GLU A 426 19.89 11.81 -0.03
CA GLU A 426 20.12 12.75 -1.12
C GLU A 426 20.73 12.04 -2.34
N GLN A 427 20.28 12.44 -3.54
CA GLN A 427 20.70 11.80 -4.79
C GLN A 427 22.21 11.89 -5.00
N GLU A 428 22.84 12.99 -4.61
CA GLU A 428 24.30 13.16 -4.70
C GLU A 428 25.05 12.17 -3.80
N ILE A 429 24.60 12.01 -2.55
CA ILE A 429 25.18 11.04 -1.60
C ILE A 429 25.04 9.62 -2.14
N TRP A 430 23.88 9.29 -2.73
CA TRP A 430 23.68 7.99 -3.38
C TRP A 430 24.63 7.76 -4.56
N GLN A 431 24.79 8.75 -5.44
CA GLN A 431 25.71 8.65 -6.59
C GLN A 431 27.16 8.48 -6.14
N ASN A 432 27.58 9.19 -5.10
CA ASN A 432 28.91 9.01 -4.50
C ASN A 432 29.07 7.61 -3.90
N PHE A 433 28.05 7.12 -3.21
CA PHE A 433 28.06 5.78 -2.63
C PHE A 433 28.16 4.68 -3.70
N ILE A 434 27.36 4.69 -4.77
CA ILE A 434 27.35 3.59 -5.75
C ILE A 434 28.68 3.44 -6.51
N THR A 435 29.50 4.49 -6.56
CA THR A 435 30.86 4.45 -7.16
C THR A 435 31.94 3.93 -6.19
N SER A 436 31.61 3.83 -4.89
CA SER A 436 32.52 3.35 -3.86
C SER A 436 32.98 1.90 -4.09
N GLY A 437 34.07 1.52 -3.42
CA GLY A 437 34.60 0.17 -3.50
C GLY A 437 33.67 -0.87 -2.88
N GLN A 438 33.06 -0.58 -1.72
CA GLN A 438 32.20 -1.56 -1.05
C GLN A 438 30.84 -1.68 -1.74
N ALA A 439 30.28 -0.59 -2.29
CA ALA A 439 29.08 -0.65 -3.12
C ALA A 439 29.24 -1.59 -4.33
N ARG A 440 30.37 -1.48 -5.03
CA ARG A 440 30.69 -2.37 -6.17
C ARG A 440 30.85 -3.82 -5.74
N ASN A 441 31.52 -4.06 -4.62
CA ASN A 441 31.66 -5.41 -4.06
C ASN A 441 30.31 -5.99 -3.65
N PHE A 442 29.46 -5.20 -2.99
CA PHE A 442 28.10 -5.60 -2.59
C PHE A 442 27.28 -6.07 -3.80
N ILE A 443 27.21 -5.27 -4.87
CA ILE A 443 26.48 -5.65 -6.09
C ILE A 443 27.11 -6.85 -6.79
N LYS A 444 28.45 -6.95 -6.82
CA LYS A 444 29.13 -8.12 -7.38
C LYS A 444 28.76 -9.40 -6.63
N ASP A 445 28.80 -9.37 -5.31
CA ASP A 445 28.46 -10.50 -4.45
C ASP A 445 26.97 -10.87 -4.60
N LEU A 446 26.09 -9.87 -4.72
CA LEU A 446 24.66 -10.08 -4.96
C LEU A 446 24.38 -10.76 -6.32
N ARG A 447 25.09 -10.36 -7.37
CA ARG A 447 25.02 -11.02 -8.70
C ARG A 447 25.48 -12.47 -8.62
N LEU A 448 26.60 -12.74 -7.94
CA LEU A 448 27.09 -14.11 -7.75
C LEU A 448 26.08 -14.99 -7.02
N GLN A 449 25.38 -14.46 -6.01
CA GLN A 449 24.31 -15.19 -5.32
C GLN A 449 23.11 -15.45 -6.24
N VAL A 450 22.69 -14.46 -7.03
CA VAL A 450 21.61 -14.64 -8.01
C VAL A 450 21.96 -15.73 -9.02
N ASP A 451 23.20 -15.75 -9.51
CA ASP A 451 23.67 -16.77 -10.45
C ASP A 451 23.73 -18.17 -9.81
N GLY A 452 24.22 -18.26 -8.57
CA GLY A 452 24.24 -19.51 -7.80
C GLY A 452 22.82 -20.05 -7.54
N ASP A 453 21.91 -19.20 -7.09
CA ASP A 453 20.51 -19.57 -6.85
C ASP A 453 19.78 -19.93 -8.15
N ASN A 454 20.06 -19.25 -9.26
CA ASN A 454 19.56 -19.60 -10.60
C ASN A 454 20.04 -20.98 -11.08
N ALA A 455 21.22 -21.43 -10.67
CA ALA A 455 21.69 -22.78 -11.01
C ALA A 455 20.90 -23.86 -10.25
N ILE A 456 20.51 -23.56 -9.01
CA ILE A 456 19.85 -24.50 -8.10
C ILE A 456 18.33 -24.57 -8.35
N ILE A 457 17.71 -23.47 -8.77
CA ILE A 457 16.24 -23.40 -8.94
C ILE A 457 15.69 -24.39 -9.97
N ASN A 458 16.43 -24.68 -11.04
CA ASN A 458 16.02 -25.65 -12.05
C ASN A 458 15.98 -27.08 -11.48
N GLN A 459 16.89 -27.39 -10.57
CA GLN A 459 16.88 -28.66 -9.84
C GLN A 459 15.62 -28.80 -8.98
N TYR A 460 15.24 -27.73 -8.27
CA TYR A 460 14.01 -27.70 -7.48
C TYR A 460 12.76 -27.78 -8.34
N PHE A 461 12.75 -27.11 -9.50
CA PHE A 461 11.65 -27.22 -10.45
C PHE A 461 11.45 -28.67 -10.90
N GLY A 462 12.54 -29.40 -11.19
CA GLY A 462 12.48 -30.84 -11.48
C GLY A 462 11.89 -31.66 -10.32
N TYR A 463 12.27 -31.37 -9.07
CA TYR A 463 11.67 -32.04 -7.90
C TYR A 463 10.20 -31.71 -7.68
N CYS A 464 9.71 -30.59 -8.21
CA CYS A 464 8.30 -30.20 -8.14
C CYS A 464 7.42 -30.97 -9.13
N GLN A 465 8.01 -31.66 -10.12
CA GLN A 465 7.28 -32.41 -11.17
C GLN A 465 6.88 -33.83 -10.74
N LEU A 466 6.80 -34.13 -9.44
CA LEU A 466 6.50 -35.47 -8.93
C LEU A 466 5.07 -35.93 -9.27
N ASP A 467 4.93 -37.18 -9.73
CA ASP A 467 3.69 -37.84 -10.15
C ASP A 467 2.73 -38.22 -8.99
N CYS A 468 3.07 -37.89 -7.73
CA CYS A 468 2.41 -38.41 -6.54
C CYS A 468 1.91 -37.30 -5.60
N LEU A 469 1.12 -36.36 -6.12
CA LEU A 469 0.41 -35.39 -5.29
C LEU A 469 -0.84 -36.03 -4.67
N SER A 470 -1.17 -35.65 -3.42
CA SER A 470 -2.51 -35.92 -2.90
C SER A 470 -3.54 -35.19 -3.77
N ARG A 471 -4.80 -35.67 -3.82
CA ARG A 471 -5.85 -34.97 -4.59
C ARG A 471 -6.05 -33.51 -4.16
N GLU A 472 -5.88 -33.22 -2.87
CA GLU A 472 -5.99 -31.86 -2.33
C GLU A 472 -4.84 -30.97 -2.83
N ASP A 473 -3.62 -31.51 -2.81
CA ASP A 473 -2.43 -30.82 -3.29
C ASP A 473 -2.47 -30.63 -4.81
N GLU A 474 -2.91 -31.64 -5.56
CA GLU A 474 -3.01 -31.60 -7.02
C GLU A 474 -3.91 -30.46 -7.50
N HIS A 475 -5.08 -30.30 -6.88
CA HIS A 475 -5.99 -29.20 -7.23
C HIS A 475 -5.35 -27.84 -6.94
N PHE A 476 -4.69 -27.67 -5.79
CA PHE A 476 -3.98 -26.45 -5.47
C PHE A 476 -2.82 -26.17 -6.44
N PHE A 477 -1.99 -27.18 -6.71
CA PHE A 477 -0.85 -27.04 -7.60
C PHE A 477 -1.30 -26.74 -9.02
N ASN A 478 -2.36 -27.36 -9.51
CA ASN A 478 -2.92 -27.03 -10.82
C ASN A 478 -3.41 -25.57 -10.91
N GLN A 479 -3.86 -24.96 -9.81
CA GLN A 479 -4.23 -23.54 -9.79
C GLN A 479 -3.01 -22.61 -9.91
N ILE A 480 -1.88 -22.95 -9.32
CA ILE A 480 -0.68 -22.10 -9.35
C ILE A 480 0.29 -22.47 -10.48
N LYS A 481 0.21 -23.68 -11.03
CA LYS A 481 1.12 -24.23 -12.04
C LYS A 481 1.16 -23.36 -13.30
N SER A 482 0.03 -22.82 -13.75
CA SER A 482 -0.01 -21.90 -14.90
C SER A 482 0.71 -20.57 -14.63
N SER A 483 0.86 -20.20 -13.36
CA SER A 483 1.52 -18.97 -12.91
C SER A 483 2.98 -19.19 -12.49
N ILE A 484 3.44 -20.45 -12.47
CA ILE A 484 4.81 -20.80 -12.13
C ILE A 484 5.49 -21.30 -13.40
N THR A 485 6.19 -20.41 -14.08
CA THR A 485 7.03 -20.80 -15.22
C THR A 485 8.44 -21.15 -14.77
N GLU A 486 9.13 -21.99 -15.55
CA GLU A 486 10.56 -22.24 -15.36
C GLU A 486 11.40 -20.98 -15.63
N SER A 487 10.89 -20.05 -16.44
CA SER A 487 11.63 -18.86 -16.84
C SER A 487 11.60 -17.78 -15.76
N ILE A 488 12.77 -17.28 -15.44
CA ILE A 488 12.98 -16.11 -14.55
C ILE A 488 13.28 -14.86 -15.39
N LEU A 489 13.59 -15.02 -16.69
CA LEU A 489 14.19 -13.95 -17.51
C LEU A 489 13.29 -12.73 -17.71
N ASN A 490 11.96 -12.91 -17.67
CA ASN A 490 10.99 -11.86 -17.97
C ASN A 490 9.94 -11.67 -16.87
N GLU A 491 10.09 -12.33 -15.72
CA GLU A 491 9.15 -12.19 -14.61
C GLU A 491 9.67 -11.13 -13.63
N THR A 492 8.74 -10.37 -13.05
CA THR A 492 8.99 -9.50 -11.90
C THR A 492 8.53 -10.19 -10.60
N SER A 493 9.00 -9.72 -9.46
CA SER A 493 8.52 -10.15 -8.14
C SER A 493 7.02 -9.87 -7.97
N ASN A 494 6.50 -8.82 -8.62
CA ASN A 494 5.06 -8.51 -8.64
C ASN A 494 4.25 -9.56 -9.41
N ASP A 495 4.73 -10.00 -10.57
CA ASP A 495 4.08 -11.07 -11.35
C ASP A 495 4.02 -12.38 -10.55
N TYR A 496 5.04 -12.64 -9.74
CA TYR A 496 5.19 -13.87 -8.97
C TYR A 496 4.62 -13.84 -7.54
N LYS A 497 4.13 -12.67 -7.08
CA LYS A 497 3.62 -12.47 -5.72
C LYS A 497 2.47 -13.38 -5.33
N VAL A 498 1.52 -13.58 -6.24
CA VAL A 498 0.33 -14.40 -5.98
C VAL A 498 0.68 -15.88 -5.77
N PRO A 499 1.37 -16.57 -6.71
CA PRO A 499 1.74 -17.98 -6.50
C PRO A 499 2.65 -18.18 -5.29
N TYR A 500 3.56 -17.24 -5.02
CA TYR A 500 4.39 -17.24 -3.82
C TYR A 500 3.57 -17.25 -2.51
N ARG A 501 2.65 -16.29 -2.35
CA ARG A 501 1.82 -16.17 -1.14
C ARG A 501 0.88 -17.35 -0.98
N MET A 502 0.28 -17.82 -2.06
CA MET A 502 -0.61 -18.99 -2.04
C MET A 502 0.14 -20.23 -1.51
N THR A 503 1.37 -20.45 -1.98
CA THR A 503 2.20 -21.58 -1.57
C THR A 503 2.55 -21.51 -0.09
N LEU A 504 3.00 -20.35 0.40
CA LEU A 504 3.29 -20.16 1.82
C LEU A 504 2.06 -20.25 2.72
N LYS A 505 0.88 -19.79 2.26
CA LYS A 505 -0.39 -19.95 3.01
C LYS A 505 -0.75 -21.42 3.18
N ASN A 506 -0.49 -22.25 2.16
CA ASN A 506 -0.71 -23.68 2.26
C ASN A 506 0.33 -24.39 3.13
N LEU A 507 1.61 -24.01 3.04
CA LEU A 507 2.63 -24.47 3.96
C LEU A 507 2.24 -24.18 5.41
N TYR A 508 1.83 -22.95 5.68
CA TYR A 508 1.35 -22.54 7.00
C TYR A 508 0.21 -23.42 7.50
N ARG A 509 -0.81 -23.66 6.68
CA ARG A 509 -1.95 -24.55 7.03
C ARG A 509 -1.49 -25.97 7.31
N SER A 510 -0.53 -26.49 6.53
CA SER A 510 0.00 -27.84 6.74
C SER A 510 0.72 -27.97 8.09
N LYS A 511 1.54 -26.98 8.46
CA LYS A 511 2.30 -26.94 9.73
C LYS A 511 1.43 -26.59 10.94
N LYS A 512 0.30 -25.90 10.76
CA LYS A 512 -0.66 -25.63 11.84
C LYS A 512 -1.45 -26.88 12.28
N ARG A 513 -1.58 -27.88 11.41
CA ARG A 513 -2.29 -29.15 11.73
C ARG A 513 -1.48 -30.07 12.65
N THR A 514 -0.16 -29.92 12.67
CA THR A 514 0.71 -30.58 13.65
C THR A 514 0.62 -29.87 15.00
N SER A 515 0.45 -30.64 16.08
CA SER A 515 0.18 -30.18 17.45
C SER A 515 0.98 -28.94 17.89
N ILE A 516 0.26 -27.90 18.34
CA ILE A 516 0.71 -26.50 18.60
C ILE A 516 1.66 -26.34 19.82
N SER A 517 2.01 -27.41 20.52
CA SER A 517 2.83 -27.32 21.74
C SER A 517 4.34 -27.19 21.51
N ASP A 518 4.81 -27.13 20.26
CA ASP A 518 6.23 -27.08 19.93
C ASP A 518 6.68 -25.64 19.58
N VAL A 519 7.66 -25.13 20.33
CA VAL A 519 8.29 -23.82 20.12
C VAL A 519 8.88 -23.73 18.70
N GLU A 520 9.48 -24.81 18.19
CA GLU A 520 10.10 -24.83 16.86
C GLU A 520 9.05 -24.68 15.75
N GLN A 521 7.91 -25.38 15.89
CA GLN A 521 6.79 -25.24 14.94
C GLN A 521 6.17 -23.85 14.98
N THR A 522 6.08 -23.26 16.17
CA THR A 522 5.56 -21.90 16.36
C THR A 522 6.49 -20.87 15.72
N LEU A 523 7.81 -21.02 15.87
CA LEU A 523 8.80 -20.18 15.19
C LEU A 523 8.76 -20.36 13.67
N LEU A 524 8.61 -21.59 13.18
CA LEU A 524 8.46 -21.87 11.76
C LEU A 524 7.20 -21.20 11.19
N ALA A 525 6.07 -21.34 11.88
CA ALA A 525 4.80 -20.69 11.55
C ALA A 525 4.95 -19.17 11.42
N LEU A 526 5.65 -18.54 12.37
CA LEU A 526 5.95 -17.12 12.33
C LEU A 526 6.87 -16.73 11.16
N LYS A 527 7.93 -17.48 10.88
CA LYS A 527 8.80 -17.23 9.72
C LYS A 527 8.01 -17.27 8.41
N ILE A 528 7.11 -18.24 8.26
CA ILE A 528 6.22 -18.35 7.09
C ILE A 528 5.35 -17.09 6.95
N ILE A 529 4.76 -16.64 8.05
CA ILE A 529 3.96 -15.40 8.14
C ILE A 529 4.76 -14.17 7.71
N ILE A 530 5.97 -14.00 8.27
CA ILE A 530 6.86 -12.89 7.92
C ILE A 530 7.21 -12.93 6.42
N CYS A 531 7.54 -14.11 5.88
CA CYS A 531 7.83 -14.29 4.46
C CYS A 531 6.61 -13.97 3.58
N MET A 532 5.38 -14.36 3.94
CA MET A 532 4.16 -13.98 3.21
C MET A 532 4.00 -12.45 3.08
N GLY A 533 4.37 -11.72 4.13
CA GLY A 533 4.30 -10.26 4.23
C GLY A 533 5.58 -9.52 3.83
N ILE A 534 6.61 -10.19 3.32
CA ILE A 534 7.99 -9.66 3.27
C ILE A 534 8.10 -8.32 2.51
N SER A 535 7.43 -8.16 1.38
CA SER A 535 7.48 -6.90 0.61
C SER A 535 6.81 -5.74 1.35
N SER A 536 5.72 -6.03 2.08
CA SER A 536 4.94 -5.03 2.82
C SER A 536 5.66 -4.61 4.11
N LEU A 537 6.20 -5.57 4.86
CA LEU A 537 6.89 -5.35 6.14
C LEU A 537 8.13 -4.46 6.01
N PHE A 538 8.80 -4.52 4.86
CA PHE A 538 10.06 -3.80 4.64
C PHE A 538 9.94 -2.57 3.73
N MET A 539 8.73 -2.18 3.34
CA MET A 539 8.52 -0.90 2.62
C MET A 539 9.01 0.26 3.49
N PRO A 540 9.97 1.09 3.04
CA PRO A 540 10.62 2.11 3.89
C PRO A 540 9.63 2.99 4.66
N LEU A 541 8.53 3.39 4.01
CA LEU A 541 7.48 4.24 4.57
C LEU A 541 6.61 3.56 5.64
N LYS A 542 6.42 2.25 5.52
CA LYS A 542 5.62 1.47 6.47
C LYS A 542 6.49 0.72 7.47
N ARG A 543 7.80 0.61 7.23
CA ARG A 543 8.74 -0.18 8.01
C ARG A 543 8.71 0.22 9.46
N GLU A 544 8.84 1.50 9.78
CA GLU A 544 8.87 1.95 11.17
C GLU A 544 7.55 1.67 11.89
N VAL A 545 6.41 1.87 11.22
CA VAL A 545 5.08 1.58 11.77
C VAL A 545 4.87 0.08 11.97
N LEU A 546 5.14 -0.73 10.95
CA LEU A 546 4.95 -2.18 10.97
C LEU A 546 5.94 -2.85 11.93
N PHE A 547 7.20 -2.42 11.98
CA PHE A 547 8.16 -2.89 13.00
C PHE A 547 7.73 -2.47 14.39
N ARG A 548 7.24 -1.24 14.60
CA ARG A 548 6.70 -0.82 15.90
C ARG A 548 5.45 -1.62 16.28
N GLN A 549 4.61 -1.99 15.32
CA GLN A 549 3.43 -2.81 15.58
C GLN A 549 3.79 -4.26 15.88
N VAL A 550 4.69 -4.86 15.11
CA VAL A 550 5.27 -6.18 15.41
C VAL A 550 5.91 -6.15 16.80
N LYS A 551 6.69 -5.11 17.11
CA LYS A 551 7.29 -4.88 18.44
C LYS A 551 6.24 -4.74 19.56
N ARG A 552 5.16 -3.98 19.32
CA ARG A 552 4.06 -3.78 20.28
C ARG A 552 3.29 -5.05 20.51
N ALA A 553 2.93 -5.75 19.43
CA ALA A 553 2.30 -7.06 19.49
C ALA A 553 3.17 -7.92 20.39
N LEU A 554 4.42 -8.16 20.00
CA LEU A 554 5.36 -9.04 20.69
C LEU A 554 5.82 -8.55 22.08
N ASN A 555 5.35 -7.37 22.51
CA ASN A 555 5.68 -6.73 23.77
C ASN A 555 7.21 -6.64 24.03
N ILE A 556 8.00 -6.40 22.97
CA ILE A 556 9.47 -6.34 23.08
C ILE A 556 9.94 -4.89 23.25
N PRO A 557 10.66 -4.54 24.33
CA PRO A 557 11.15 -3.17 24.54
C PRO A 557 12.33 -2.83 23.61
N ASN A 558 12.28 -1.64 22.99
CA ASN A 558 13.32 -0.98 22.18
C ASN A 558 14.29 -1.85 21.36
N PHE A 559 13.98 -1.99 20.06
CA PHE A 559 14.84 -2.59 19.04
C PHE A 559 15.15 -1.56 17.97
N ASP A 560 16.43 -1.40 17.67
CA ASP A 560 16.94 -0.62 16.54
C ASP A 560 17.42 -1.51 15.39
N SER A 561 17.38 -2.85 15.55
CA SER A 561 17.81 -3.80 14.51
C SER A 561 16.93 -5.06 14.39
N PRO A 562 16.73 -5.60 13.17
CA PRO A 562 15.98 -6.84 12.93
C PRO A 562 16.62 -8.10 13.53
N TYR A 563 17.95 -8.15 13.66
CA TYR A 563 18.66 -9.28 14.25
C TYR A 563 18.24 -9.57 15.69
N TYR A 564 18.06 -8.50 16.47
CA TYR A 564 17.74 -8.62 17.89
C TYR A 564 16.24 -8.99 18.05
N LEU A 565 15.39 -8.64 17.07
CA LEU A 565 14.03 -9.18 16.95
C LEU A 565 14.06 -10.71 16.86
N GLU A 566 14.95 -11.26 16.01
CA GLU A 566 15.14 -12.70 15.83
C GLU A 566 15.63 -13.39 17.10
N GLN A 567 16.69 -12.87 17.74
CA GLN A 567 17.16 -13.41 19.03
C GLN A 567 16.06 -13.43 20.10
N LYS A 568 15.23 -12.38 20.16
CA LYS A 568 14.14 -12.32 21.12
C LYS A 568 13.01 -13.28 20.80
N PHE A 569 12.70 -13.49 19.52
CA PHE A 569 11.78 -14.54 19.09
C PHE A 569 12.18 -15.91 19.63
N PHE A 570 13.48 -16.24 19.56
CA PHE A 570 14.00 -17.50 20.12
C PHE A 570 13.96 -17.58 21.65
N SER A 571 13.73 -16.46 22.35
CA SER A 571 13.66 -16.41 23.82
C SER A 571 12.24 -16.46 24.40
N PHE A 572 11.19 -16.39 23.56
CA PHE A 572 9.80 -16.39 24.04
C PHE A 572 9.28 -17.81 24.32
N ASP A 573 8.45 -17.93 25.36
CA ASP A 573 7.66 -19.13 25.61
C ASP A 573 6.65 -19.36 24.46
N SER A 574 6.45 -20.62 24.08
CA SER A 574 5.47 -21.05 23.07
C SER A 574 4.08 -20.42 23.23
N ASN A 575 3.58 -20.23 24.45
CA ASN A 575 2.27 -19.66 24.72
C ASN A 575 2.20 -18.18 24.35
N ILE A 576 3.26 -17.43 24.68
CA ILE A 576 3.39 -16.02 24.29
C ILE A 576 3.46 -15.95 22.77
N LEU A 577 4.34 -16.76 22.16
CA LEU A 577 4.52 -16.75 20.71
C LEU A 577 3.23 -17.13 19.96
N ASN A 578 2.45 -18.07 20.48
CA ASN A 578 1.14 -18.46 19.93
C ASN A 578 0.10 -17.33 20.03
N GLU A 579 0.01 -16.63 21.16
CA GLU A 579 -0.88 -15.47 21.28
C GLU A 579 -0.45 -14.34 20.33
N GLN A 580 0.85 -14.18 20.13
CA GLN A 580 1.39 -13.18 19.21
C GLN A 580 1.13 -13.52 17.75
N ILE A 581 1.29 -14.79 17.37
CA ILE A 581 0.86 -15.27 16.07
C ILE A 581 -0.64 -15.07 15.93
N ARG A 582 -1.46 -15.29 16.95
CA ARG A 582 -2.90 -15.05 16.89
C ARG A 582 -3.25 -13.56 16.72
N ILE A 583 -2.52 -12.65 17.35
CA ILE A 583 -2.64 -11.21 17.15
C ILE A 583 -2.24 -10.86 15.72
N ILE A 584 -1.07 -11.33 15.28
CA ILE A 584 -0.58 -11.09 13.93
C ILE A 584 -1.55 -11.67 12.89
N GLU A 585 -2.05 -12.88 13.12
CA GLU A 585 -3.09 -13.51 12.31
C GLU A 585 -4.35 -12.66 12.33
N THR A 586 -4.79 -12.14 13.48
CA THR A 586 -6.02 -11.36 13.59
C THR A 586 -5.92 -9.97 12.97
N GLU A 587 -4.75 -9.35 13.05
CA GLU A 587 -4.51 -7.98 12.57
C GLU A 587 -4.04 -7.95 11.11
N TYR A 588 -3.29 -8.96 10.66
CA TYR A 588 -2.63 -8.94 9.35
C TYR A 588 -3.00 -10.11 8.43
N PHE A 589 -3.57 -11.22 8.94
CA PHE A 589 -3.89 -12.41 8.12
C PHE A 589 -5.32 -12.93 8.25
N LYS A 590 -6.22 -12.24 8.98
CA LYS A 590 -7.66 -12.55 9.03
C LYS A 590 -8.29 -12.02 7.74
N GLN A 591 -7.95 -12.77 6.69
CA GLN A 591 -8.53 -12.92 5.37
C GLN A 591 -9.06 -14.35 5.24
#